data_AF-A0A1W9UQN5-F1
#
_entry.id   AF-A0A1W9UQN5-F1
#
_cell.length_a   1.000
_cell.length_b   1.000
_cell.length_c   1.000
_cell.angle_alpha   90.00
_cell.angle_beta   90.00
_cell.angle_gamma   90.00
#
_symmetry.space_group_name_H-M   'P 1'
#
loop_
_entity.id
_entity.type
_entity.pdbx_description
1 polymer ?
#
loop_
_entity_poly.entity_id
_entity_poly.type
_entity_poly.pdbx_seq_one_letter_code
_entity_poly.pdbx_strand_id
1 'polypeptide(L)'
;MVQMTGHGKYLYCIRDGALYRIDLKKFDRQRLSGDWEEVWAIASNRRRLYILQGNTLCEVNSDTGDRDDVILDDFDEWGKST
;
A
#
# COMPACT_ATOMS: atom_id res chain seq x y z
N MET A 1 -13.83 3.61 -1.00
CA MET A 1 -12.90 4.22 -1.99
C MET A 1 -11.98 3.11 -2.48
N VAL A 2 -11.63 3.07 -3.77
CA VAL A 2 -10.63 2.13 -4.31
C VAL A 2 -9.38 2.92 -4.62
N GLN A 3 -8.25 2.48 -4.11
CA GLN A 3 -6.97 3.11 -4.37
C GLN A 3 -6.08 2.15 -5.16
N MET A 4 -5.28 2.70 -6.07
CA MET A 4 -4.37 1.91 -6.87
C MET A 4 -3.09 2.68 -7.22
N THR A 5 -2.00 1.93 -7.37
CA THR A 5 -0.74 2.46 -7.87
C THR A 5 -0.05 1.44 -8.77
N GLY A 6 0.74 1.92 -9.73
CA GLY A 6 1.61 1.07 -10.53
C GLY A 6 2.96 0.91 -9.86
N HIS A 7 3.52 -0.29 -9.87
CA HIS A 7 4.89 -0.53 -9.43
C HIS A 7 5.53 -1.65 -10.26
N GLY A 8 6.54 -1.29 -11.05
CA GLY A 8 7.16 -2.18 -12.02
C GLY A 8 6.17 -2.65 -13.08
N LYS A 9 6.02 -3.97 -13.22
CA LYS A 9 5.10 -4.64 -14.18
C LYS A 9 3.71 -4.95 -13.59
N TYR A 10 3.42 -4.43 -12.39
CA TYR A 10 2.23 -4.76 -11.63
C TYR A 10 1.41 -3.50 -11.31
N LEU A 11 0.10 -3.68 -11.18
CA LEU A 11 -0.78 -2.77 -10.45
C LEU A 11 -1.02 -3.32 -9.05
N TYR A 12 -1.05 -2.43 -8.07
CA TYR A 12 -1.43 -2.72 -6.69
C TYR A 12 -2.71 -1.98 -6.38
N CYS A 13 -3.67 -2.65 -5.75
CA CYS A 13 -4.90 -2.00 -5.31
C CYS A 13 -5.37 -2.50 -3.96
N ILE A 14 -6.00 -1.61 -3.21
CA ILE A 14 -6.70 -1.94 -1.97
C ILE A 14 -8.19 -2.08 -2.25
N ARG A 15 -8.75 -3.21 -1.82
CA ARG A 15 -10.18 -3.47 -1.89
C ARG A 15 -10.60 -4.36 -0.73
N ASP A 16 -11.67 -3.96 -0.04
CA ASP A 16 -12.30 -4.74 1.04
C ASP A 16 -11.28 -5.19 2.09
N GLY A 17 -10.40 -4.26 2.53
CA GLY A 17 -9.36 -4.51 3.54
C GLY A 17 -8.17 -5.33 3.05
N ALA A 18 -8.07 -5.66 1.75
CA ALA A 18 -7.02 -6.50 1.21
C ALA A 18 -6.20 -5.80 0.13
N LEU A 19 -4.89 -6.06 0.14
CA LEU A 19 -3.97 -5.69 -0.92
C LEU A 19 -3.93 -6.76 -2.01
N TYR A 20 -4.15 -6.32 -3.25
CA TYR A 20 -4.04 -7.16 -4.42
C TYR A 20 -2.91 -6.68 -5.32
N ARG A 21 -2.16 -7.63 -5.86
CA ARG A 21 -1.21 -7.44 -6.96
C ARG A 21 -1.82 -7.99 -8.24
N ILE A 22 -1.76 -7.21 -9.31
CA ILE A 22 -2.29 -7.56 -10.63
C ILE A 22 -1.14 -7.51 -11.63
N ASP A 23 -0.89 -8.62 -12.32
CA ASP A 23 0.09 -8.67 -13.42
C ASP A 23 -0.48 -7.95 -14.65
N LEU A 24 0.20 -6.91 -15.14
CA LEU A 24 -0.30 -6.11 -16.26
C LEU A 24 -0.25 -6.80 -17.62
N LYS A 25 0.50 -7.91 -17.75
CA LYS A 25 0.57 -8.69 -18.98
C LYS A 25 -0.45 -9.81 -18.99
N LYS A 26 -0.65 -10.46 -17.86
CA LYS A 26 -1.54 -11.63 -17.72
C LYS A 26 -2.94 -11.28 -17.22
N PHE A 27 -3.10 -10.12 -16.58
CA PHE A 27 -4.30 -9.68 -15.87
C PHE A 27 -4.74 -10.62 -14.73
N ASP A 28 -3.85 -11.49 -14.28
CA ASP A 28 -4.05 -12.32 -13.09
C ASP A 28 -3.93 -11.48 -11.83
N ARG A 29 -4.83 -11.70 -10.87
CA ARG A 29 -4.84 -11.04 -9.56
C ARG A 29 -4.42 -12.00 -8.46
N GLN A 30 -3.59 -11.52 -7.54
CA GLN A 30 -3.15 -12.25 -6.36
C GLN A 30 -3.40 -11.39 -5.12
N ARG A 31 -4.07 -11.95 -4.10
CA ARG A 31 -4.14 -11.34 -2.77
C ARG A 31 -2.79 -11.51 -2.07
N LEU A 32 -2.25 -10.43 -1.54
CA LEU A 32 -1.03 -10.42 -0.73
C LEU A 32 -1.36 -10.54 0.76
N SER A 33 -0.34 -10.75 1.60
CA SER A 33 -0.49 -10.82 3.05
C SER A 33 -0.90 -9.46 3.65
N GLY A 34 -1.31 -9.50 4.92
CA GLY A 34 -1.69 -8.33 5.71
C GLY A 34 -3.17 -7.96 5.63
N ASP A 35 -3.55 -7.11 6.59
CA ASP A 35 -4.89 -6.56 6.75
C ASP A 35 -4.81 -5.03 6.58
N TRP A 36 -5.31 -4.57 5.44
CA TRP A 36 -5.15 -3.22 4.91
C TRP A 36 -6.46 -2.43 5.02
N GLU A 37 -6.96 -2.31 6.25
CA GLU A 37 -8.10 -1.46 6.60
C GLU A 37 -7.68 0.00 6.79
N GLU A 38 -8.64 0.93 6.77
CA GLU A 38 -8.41 2.37 6.99
C GLU A 38 -7.30 2.99 6.11
N VAL A 39 -7.13 2.48 4.89
CA VAL A 39 -6.12 2.97 3.96
C VAL A 39 -6.54 4.30 3.36
N TRP A 40 -5.68 5.30 3.50
CA TRP A 40 -5.88 6.66 2.99
C TRP A 40 -5.09 6.95 1.72
N ALA A 41 -3.98 6.25 1.50
CA ALA A 41 -3.19 6.37 0.29
C ALA A 41 -2.37 5.11 0.01
N ILE A 42 -2.16 4.82 -1.27
CA ILE A 42 -1.11 3.91 -1.74
C ILE A 42 -0.23 4.64 -2.74
N ALA A 43 1.07 4.56 -2.55
CA ALA A 43 2.05 5.18 -3.42
C ALA A 43 3.20 4.22 -3.68
N SER A 44 3.81 4.35 -4.84
CA SER A 44 5.03 3.63 -5.15
C SER A 44 6.09 4.59 -5.67
N ASN A 45 7.35 4.24 -5.45
CA ASN A 45 8.46 4.80 -6.19
C ASN A 45 9.17 3.68 -6.96
N ARG A 46 10.32 3.97 -7.56
CA ARG A 46 11.07 2.99 -8.38
C ARG A 46 11.49 1.72 -7.63
N ARG A 47 11.51 1.72 -6.30
CA ARG A 47 12.04 0.61 -5.48
C ARG A 47 11.10 0.08 -4.41
N ARG A 48 10.17 0.91 -3.91
CA ARG A 48 9.38 0.61 -2.71
C ARG A 48 7.91 0.93 -2.92
N LEU A 49 7.05 0.19 -2.22
CA LEU A 49 5.61 0.41 -2.13
C LEU A 49 5.31 0.92 -0.72
N TYR A 50 4.44 1.93 -0.62
CA TYR A 50 4.06 2.54 0.64
C TYR A 50 2.54 2.59 0.74
N ILE A 51 2.04 2.32 1.94
CA ILE A 51 0.62 2.42 2.27
C ILE A 51 0.47 3.28 3.52
N LEU A 52 -0.36 4.32 3.42
CA LEU A 52 -0.80 5.11 4.57
C LEU A 52 -2.06 4.44 5.14
N GLN A 53 -1.92 3.81 6.29
CA GLN A 53 -3.00 3.13 7.03
C GLN A 53 -3.24 3.89 8.34
N GLY A 54 -4.42 4.48 8.48
CA GLY A 54 -4.68 5.46 9.54
C GLY A 54 -3.60 6.54 9.54
N ASN A 55 -2.86 6.66 10.64
CA ASN A 55 -1.80 7.65 10.83
C ASN A 55 -0.39 7.12 10.56
N THR A 56 -0.24 5.88 10.11
CA THR A 56 1.06 5.22 9.94
C THR A 56 1.38 5.03 8.46
N LEU A 57 2.56 5.50 8.04
CA LEU A 57 3.11 5.18 6.73
C LEU A 57 3.90 3.87 6.82
N CYS A 58 3.36 2.81 6.22
CA CYS A 58 4.00 1.50 6.17
C CYS A 58 4.79 1.37 4.87
N GLU A 59 6.03 0.91 4.97
CA GLU A 59 6.71 0.35 3.81
C GLU A 59 6.26 -1.10 3.61
N VAL A 60 5.95 -1.46 2.36
CA VAL A 60 5.37 -2.76 2.02
C VAL A 60 6.28 -3.49 1.05
N ASN A 61 6.59 -4.74 1.38
CA ASN A 61 7.21 -5.67 0.45
C ASN A 61 6.23 -5.97 -0.68
N SER A 62 6.56 -5.52 -1.89
CA SER A 62 5.66 -5.65 -3.05
C SER A 62 5.44 -7.09 -3.52
N ASP A 63 6.29 -8.03 -3.10
CA ASP A 63 6.16 -9.44 -3.48
C ASP A 63 5.27 -10.24 -2.52
N THR A 64 5.34 -9.93 -1.22
CA THR A 64 4.64 -10.68 -0.18
C THR A 64 3.42 -9.95 0.36
N GLY A 65 3.48 -8.62 0.47
CA GLY A 65 2.52 -7.79 1.21
C GLY A 65 2.92 -7.53 2.65
N ASP A 66 4.05 -8.07 3.11
CA ASP A 66 4.51 -7.86 4.47
C ASP A 66 4.93 -6.39 4.67
N ARG A 67 4.63 -5.85 5.84
CA ARG A 67 4.99 -4.48 6.20
C ARG A 67 6.17 -4.48 7.17
N ASP A 68 7.10 -3.57 6.93
CA ASP A 68 8.05 -3.14 7.95
C ASP A 68 7.47 -1.87 8.61
N ASP A 69 7.33 -1.91 9.93
CA ASP A 69 6.75 -0.80 10.71
C ASP A 69 7.78 0.33 10.84
N VAL A 70 7.85 1.26 9.88
CA VAL A 70 8.52 2.55 10.09
C VAL A 70 7.97 3.63 9.16
N ILE A 71 7.55 4.75 9.76
CA ILE A 71 8.03 6.14 9.57
C ILE A 71 6.83 7.05 9.87
N LEU A 72 6.75 7.58 11.10
CA LEU A 72 5.81 8.60 11.60
C LEU A 72 4.60 8.01 12.35
N ASP A 73 4.72 8.04 13.69
CA ASP A 73 3.58 8.19 14.59
C ASP A 73 3.26 9.69 14.64
N ASP A 74 1.99 10.08 14.64
CA ASP A 74 1.47 11.47 14.63
C ASP A 74 1.52 12.21 13.28
N PHE A 75 0.73 11.74 12.32
CA PHE A 75 0.11 12.63 11.34
C PHE A 75 -1.26 13.09 11.84
N ASP A 76 -1.39 14.36 12.24
CA ASP A 76 -2.70 15.03 12.18
C ASP A 76 -3.15 15.13 10.71
N GLU A 77 -4.46 15.33 10.48
CA GLU A 77 -5.19 15.23 9.19
C GLU A 77 -4.54 15.88 7.94
N TRP A 78 -3.44 16.63 8.09
CA TRP A 78 -2.71 17.32 7.02
C TRP A 78 -1.17 17.27 7.09
N GLY A 79 -0.57 16.24 7.68
CA GLY A 79 0.86 16.00 7.43
C GLY A 79 1.82 16.81 8.30
N LYS A 80 1.37 17.41 9.41
CA LYS A 80 2.24 18.11 10.35
C LYS A 80 2.52 17.22 11.55
N SER A 81 3.80 16.92 11.79
CA SER A 81 4.27 16.36 13.05
C SER A 81 4.07 17.41 14.16
N THR A 82 3.38 17.05 15.24
CA THR A 82 3.39 17.82 16.49
C THR A 82 4.74 17.73 17.22
#